data_AF-A0A9X5CDA7-F1
#
_entry.id   AF-A0A9X5CDA7-F1
#
_cell.length_a   1.000
_cell.length_b   1.000
_cell.length_c   1.000
_cell.angle_alpha   90.00
_cell.angle_beta   90.00
_cell.angle_gamma   90.00
#
_symmetry.space_group_name_H-M   'P 1'
#
loop_
_entity.id
_entity.type
_entity.pdbx_description
1 polymer ?
#
loop_
_entity_poly.entity_id
_entity_poly.type
_entity_poly.pdbx_seq_one_letter_code
_entity_poly.pdbx_strand_id
1 'polypeptide(L)' 'MNEEDIRMAKEMGLNPKSLIKNIPNPKEQWKLPVKEWLHEMYEDRQRKQKKKASAGRKGTV' A
#
# COMPACT_ATOMS: atom_id res chain seq x y z
N MET A 1 2.72 -0.52 -14.11
CA MET A 1 1.80 -1.12 -13.13
C MET A 1 1.58 -2.56 -13.55
N ASN A 2 1.84 -3.52 -12.68
CA ASN A 2 1.65 -4.95 -12.96
C ASN A 2 0.39 -5.49 -12.25
N GLU A 3 0.08 -6.77 -12.45
CA GLU A 3 -1.07 -7.42 -11.80
C GLU A 3 -0.94 -7.47 -10.26
N GLU A 4 0.28 -7.52 -9.75
CA GLU A 4 0.58 -7.49 -8.32
C GLU A 4 0.20 -6.15 -7.68
N ASP A 5 0.57 -5.04 -8.32
CA ASP A 5 0.19 -3.69 -7.90
C ASP A 5 -1.36 -3.55 -7.87
N ILE A 6 -2.04 -4.12 -8.86
CA ILE A 6 -3.52 -4.11 -8.91
C ILE A 6 -4.11 -4.91 -7.75
N ARG A 7 -3.51 -6.07 -7.42
CA ARG A 7 -3.95 -6.90 -6.28
C ARG A 7 -3.75 -6.18 -4.95
N MET A 8 -2.56 -5.60 -4.73
CA MET A 8 -2.25 -4.83 -3.51
C MET A 8 -3.20 -3.65 -3.33
N ALA A 9 -3.47 -2.89 -4.41
CA ALA A 9 -4.41 -1.79 -4.38
C ALA A 9 -5.81 -2.25 -3.95
N LYS A 10 -6.33 -3.32 -4.58
CA LYS A 10 -7.65 -3.88 -4.23
C LYS A 10 -7.73 -4.36 -2.79
N GLU A 11 -6.72 -5.08 -2.31
CA GLU A 11 -6.62 -5.55 -0.93
C GLU A 11 -6.60 -4.37 0.06
N MET A 12 -6.02 -3.25 -0.37
CA MET A 12 -6.00 -2.02 0.41
C MET A 12 -7.32 -1.22 0.36
N GLY A 13 -8.27 -1.57 -0.51
CA GLY A 13 -9.49 -0.81 -0.75
C GLY A 13 -9.29 0.39 -1.70
N LEU A 14 -8.17 0.42 -2.43
CA LEU A 14 -7.86 1.45 -3.42
C LEU A 14 -8.34 1.02 -4.81
N ASN A 15 -8.78 1.99 -5.61
CA ASN A 15 -9.16 1.72 -7.00
C ASN A 15 -7.93 1.86 -7.92
N PRO A 16 -7.52 0.80 -8.65
CA PRO A 16 -6.41 0.89 -9.59
C PRO A 16 -6.58 1.99 -10.64
N LYS A 17 -7.82 2.29 -11.08
CA LYS A 17 -8.08 3.37 -12.04
C LYS A 17 -7.81 4.77 -11.46
N SER A 18 -8.00 4.98 -10.15
CA SER A 18 -7.65 6.25 -9.52
C SER A 18 -6.14 6.38 -9.28
N LEU A 19 -5.43 5.26 -9.16
CA LEU A 19 -3.97 5.25 -9.02
C LEU A 19 -3.25 5.70 -10.31
N ILE A 20 -3.80 5.39 -11.48
CA ILE A 20 -3.26 5.87 -12.77
C ILE A 20 -3.20 7.40 -12.83
N LYS A 21 -4.20 8.10 -12.25
CA LYS A 21 -4.23 9.56 -12.21
C LYS A 21 -3.12 10.18 -11.34
N ASN A 22 -2.46 9.37 -10.51
CA ASN A 22 -1.38 9.81 -9.62
C ASN A 22 0.01 9.53 -10.20
N ILE A 23 0.12 8.94 -11.39
CA ILE A 23 1.41 8.71 -12.04
C ILE A 23 2.04 10.08 -12.34
N PRO A 24 3.20 10.40 -11.76
CA PRO A 24 3.81 11.71 -11.93
C PRO A 24 4.28 11.93 -13.37
N ASN A 25 4.11 13.16 -13.86
CA ASN A 25 4.70 13.58 -15.12
C ASN A 25 6.16 14.06 -14.93
N PRO A 26 6.95 14.25 -16.00
CA PRO A 26 8.36 14.62 -15.89
C PRO A 26 8.65 15.91 -15.13
N LYS A 27 7.65 16.80 -14.97
CA LYS A 27 7.77 18.06 -14.20
C LYS A 27 7.42 17.88 -12.71
N GLU A 28 6.84 16.74 -12.33
CA GLU A 28 6.45 16.38 -10.97
C GLU A 28 7.49 15.47 -10.31
N GLN A 29 8.78 15.79 -10.44
CA GLN A 29 9.88 14.97 -9.88
C GLN A 29 9.83 14.82 -8.35
N TRP A 30 9.10 15.71 -7.67
CA TRP A 30 8.90 15.68 -6.22
C TRP A 30 7.84 14.65 -5.78
N LYS A 31 7.06 14.08 -6.69
CA LYS A 31 6.09 13.02 -6.39
C LYS A 31 6.77 11.66 -6.50
N LEU A 32 6.60 10.85 -5.46
CA LEU A 32 7.00 9.45 -5.49
C LEU A 32 6.18 8.71 -6.57
N PRO A 33 6.79 7.86 -7.40
CA PRO A 33 6.06 7.01 -8.32
C PRO A 33 5.01 6.18 -7.59
N VAL A 34 3.81 6.08 -8.17
CA VAL A 34 2.66 5.36 -7.56
C VAL A 34 2.99 3.93 -7.16
N LYS A 35 3.88 3.26 -7.92
CA LYS A 35 4.33 1.91 -7.63
C LYS A 35 5.09 1.84 -6.30
N GLU A 36 6.06 2.72 -6.10
CA GLU A 36 6.88 2.77 -4.88
C GLU A 36 6.01 3.11 -3.67
N TRP A 37 5.16 4.14 -3.80
CA TRP A 37 4.21 4.50 -2.76
C TRP A 37 3.27 3.36 -2.36
N LEU A 38 2.76 2.62 -3.34
CA LEU A 38 1.86 1.50 -3.09
C LEU A 38 2.55 0.37 -2.31
N HIS A 39 3.79 0.06 -2.66
CA HIS A 39 4.58 -0.98 -1.99
C HIS A 39 4.88 -0.57 -0.54
N GLU A 40 5.33 0.66 -0.30
CA GLU A 40 5.59 1.17 1.05
C GLU A 40 4.33 1.12 1.94
N MET A 41 3.20 1.59 1.41
CA MET A 41 1.92 1.55 2.13
C MET A 41 1.47 0.13 2.44
N TYR A 42 1.60 -0.77 1.47
CA TYR A 42 1.21 -2.16 1.63
C TYR A 42 2.05 -2.85 2.70
N GLU A 43 3.37 -2.70 2.65
CA GLU A 43 4.26 -3.23 3.67
C GLU A 43 3.95 -2.69 5.06
N ASP A 44 3.69 -1.38 5.19
CA ASP A 44 3.36 -0.77 6.46
C ASP A 44 2.06 -1.33 7.05
N ARG A 45 1.04 -1.53 6.19
CA ARG A 45 -0.21 -2.19 6.59
C ARG A 45 0.06 -3.61 7.07
N GLN A 46 0.87 -4.39 6.36
CA GLN A 46 1.23 -5.75 6.77
C GLN A 46 1.99 -5.78 8.10
N ARG A 47 2.96 -4.87 8.30
CA ARG A 47 3.67 -4.72 9.58
C ARG A 47 2.71 -4.39 10.73
N LYS A 48 1.78 -3.45 10.52
CA LYS A 48 0.76 -3.06 11.51
C LYS A 48 -0.16 -4.24 11.85
N GLN A 49 -0.61 -5.01 10.85
CA GLN A 49 -1.43 -6.20 11.07
C GLN A 49 -0.68 -7.27 11.88
N LYS A 50 0.59 -7.55 11.53
CA LYS A 50 1.44 -8.49 12.28
C LYS A 50 1.63 -8.05 13.74
N LYS A 51 1.87 -6.75 13.98
CA LYS A 51 1.97 -6.18 15.35
C LYS A 51 0.67 -6.32 16.14
N LYS A 52 -0.49 -6.10 15.51
CA LYS A 52 -1.80 -6.29 16.17
C LYS A 52 -2.05 -7.76 16.52
N ALA A 53 -1.71 -8.69 15.62
CA ALA A 53 -1.87 -10.12 15.85
C ALA A 53 -1.01 -10.63 17.01
N SER A 54 0.22 -10.13 17.15
CA SER A 54 1.10 -10.48 18.28
C SER A 54 0.70 -9.80 19.60
N ALA A 55 0.10 -8.61 19.55
CA ALA A 55 -0.44 -7.93 20.73
C ALA A 55 -1.73 -8.59 21.26
N GLY A 56 -2.63 -9.03 20.38
CA GLY A 56 -3.87 -9.72 20.76
C GLY A 56 -3.66 -11.09 21.41
N ARG A 57 -2.48 -11.70 21.24
CA ARG A 57 -2.13 -13.00 21.84
C ARG A 57 -1.63 -12.90 23.29
N LYS A 58 -1.45 -11.69 23.83
CA LYS A 58 -1.05 -11.43 25.23
C LYS A 58 -2.21 -10.97 26.12
N GLY A 59 -3.45 -11.06 25.64
CA GLY A 59 -4.65 -10.55 26.32
C GLY A 59 -5.64 -11.62 26.79
N THR A 60 -5.19 -12.86 26.99
CA THR A 60 -5.98 -13.92 27.63
C THR A 60 -5.21 -14.44 28.83
N VAL A 61 -5.49 -13.84 29.99
CA VAL A 61 -5.29 -14.40 31.33
C VAL A 61 -6.68 -14.52 31.93
#